data_AF-A0A352X6H5-F1
#
_entry.id   AF-A0A352X6H5-F1
#
_cell.length_a   1.000
_cell.length_b   1.000
_cell.length_c   1.000
_cell.angle_alpha   90.00
_cell.angle_beta   90.00
_cell.angle_gamma   90.00
#
_symmetry.space_group_name_H-M   'P 1'
#
loop_
_entity.id
_entity.type
_entity.pdbx_description
1 polymer ?
#
loop_
_entity_poly.entity_id
_entity_poly.type
_entity_poly.pdbx_seq_one_letter_code
_entity_poly.pdbx_strand_id
1 'polypeptide(L)'
;MTLPNFLIIGSQKAGTTWIAKNLNQHPDIFLPKGEPHFFPKENFSKGLPWYEKYFQEAAREKAVGEKSTGYLCVTTSPEIPGNIYRSFPDIKLIAVLRNPVHRA
;
A
#
# COMPACT_ATOMS: atom_id res chain seq x y z
N MET A 1 -14.23 -10.73 5.41
CA MET A 1 -13.07 -9.93 5.87
C MET A 1 -12.34 -9.48 4.64
N THR A 2 -12.09 -8.18 4.49
CA THR A 2 -11.52 -7.61 3.26
C THR A 2 -10.08 -7.19 3.52
N LEU A 3 -9.15 -7.76 2.76
CA LEU A 3 -7.72 -7.47 2.80
C LEU A 3 -7.28 -7.04 1.41
N PRO A 4 -6.17 -6.28 1.29
CA PRO A 4 -5.72 -5.80 0.00
C PRO A 4 -5.13 -6.93 -0.84
N ASN A 5 -5.35 -6.84 -2.15
CA ASN A 5 -4.78 -7.71 -3.17
C ASN A 5 -3.76 -6.99 -4.06
N PHE A 6 -3.54 -5.68 -3.84
CA PHE A 6 -2.41 -4.96 -4.40
C PHE A 6 -1.87 -3.88 -3.43
N LEU A 7 -0.60 -3.51 -3.58
CA LEU A 7 0.05 -2.44 -2.83
C LEU A 7 0.74 -1.44 -3.78
N ILE A 8 0.48 -0.15 -3.60
CA ILE A 8 1.28 0.94 -4.17
C ILE A 8 2.40 1.26 -3.18
N ILE A 9 3.58 0.71 -3.43
CA ILE A 9 4.68 0.65 -2.47
C ILE A 9 5.58 1.89 -2.45
N GLY A 10 5.35 2.85 -3.35
CA GLY A 10 6.21 4.01 -3.51
C GLY A 10 6.33 4.41 -4.97
N SER A 11 7.23 5.33 -5.31
CA SER A 11 8.15 6.05 -4.41
C SER A 11 7.57 7.37 -3.91
N GLN A 12 8.07 7.89 -2.78
CA GLN A 12 7.72 9.22 -2.27
C GLN A 12 7.95 10.30 -3.34
N LYS A 13 7.12 11.34 -3.42
CA LYS A 13 7.25 12.42 -4.43
C LYS A 13 7.25 11.97 -5.91
N ALA A 14 6.82 10.73 -6.21
CA ALA A 14 6.72 10.20 -7.57
C ALA A 14 5.29 10.27 -8.17
N GLY A 15 4.32 10.85 -7.46
CA GLY A 15 2.94 10.98 -7.95
C GLY A 15 2.00 9.85 -7.50
N THR A 16 2.37 9.07 -6.47
CA THR A 16 1.54 7.98 -5.92
C THR A 16 0.15 8.45 -5.47
N THR A 17 0.03 9.65 -4.89
CA THR A 17 -1.27 10.22 -4.49
C THR A 17 -2.15 10.52 -5.70
N TRP A 18 -1.58 11.00 -6.80
CA TRP A 18 -2.34 11.23 -8.03
C TRP A 18 -2.82 9.91 -8.62
N ILE A 19 -1.95 8.89 -8.71
CA ILE A 19 -2.34 7.56 -9.19
C ILE A 19 -3.45 6.95 -8.32
N ALA A 20 -3.31 6.98 -6.99
CA ALA A 20 -4.34 6.44 -6.10
C ALA A 20 -5.69 7.16 -6.26
N LYS A 21 -5.69 8.49 -6.40
CA LYS A 21 -6.92 9.26 -6.67
C LYS A 21 -7.57 8.91 -8.01
N ASN A 22 -6.80 8.58 -9.03
CA ASN A 22 -7.35 8.18 -10.33
C ASN A 22 -7.86 6.73 -10.31
N LEU A 23 -7.11 5.81 -9.70
CA LEU A 23 -7.54 4.41 -9.56
C LEU A 23 -8.83 4.31 -8.75
N ASN A 24 -8.96 5.07 -7.66
CA ASN A 24 -10.14 5.06 -6.80
C ASN A 24 -11.40 5.68 -7.43
N GLN A 25 -11.33 6.17 -8.68
CA GLN A 25 -12.53 6.56 -9.44
C GLN A 25 -13.17 5.38 -10.18
N HIS A 26 -12.46 4.25 -10.31
CA HIS A 26 -12.98 3.08 -10.99
C HIS A 26 -13.91 2.30 -10.04
N PRO A 27 -15.12 1.89 -10.48
CA PRO A 27 -16.12 1.26 -9.60
C PRO A 27 -15.69 -0.09 -9.02
N ASP A 28 -14.73 -0.77 -9.64
CA ASP A 28 -14.17 -2.05 -9.15
C ASP A 28 -12.88 -1.89 -8.31
N ILE A 29 -12.48 -0.65 -7.95
CA ILE A 29 -11.24 -0.39 -7.19
C ILE A 29 -11.55 0.36 -5.90
N PHE A 30 -11.02 -0.16 -4.79
CA PHE A 30 -11.05 0.51 -3.50
C PHE A 30 -9.62 0.77 -2.99
N LEU A 31 -9.37 2.01 -2.57
CA LEU A 31 -8.19 2.45 -1.84
C LEU A 31 -8.65 3.25 -0.61
N PRO A 32 -8.16 2.92 0.60
CA PRO A 32 -8.53 3.66 1.80
C PRO A 32 -7.99 5.09 1.75
N LYS A 33 -8.63 5.97 2.52
CA LYS A 33 -8.10 7.32 2.76
C LYS A 33 -6.82 7.23 3.63
N GLY A 34 -5.80 8.00 3.26
CA GLY A 34 -4.52 8.04 3.99
C GLY A 34 -3.54 6.94 3.60
N GLU A 35 -2.50 6.76 4.40
CA GLU A 35 -1.48 5.71 4.25
C GLU A 35 -1.46 4.84 5.53
N PRO A 36 -1.87 3.57 5.47
CA PRO A 36 -1.90 2.70 6.66
C PRO A 36 -0.52 2.39 7.25
N HIS A 37 0.54 2.41 6.43
CA HIS A 37 1.91 2.14 6.86
C HIS A 37 2.03 0.87 7.74
N PHE A 38 1.41 -0.23 7.34
CA PHE A 38 1.30 -1.44 8.15
C PHE A 38 2.58 -2.28 8.23
N PHE A 39 3.32 -2.44 7.12
CA PHE A 39 4.46 -3.38 7.08
C PHE A 39 5.77 -2.98 7.80
N PRO A 40 6.04 -1.71 8.18
CA PRO A 40 7.10 -1.37 9.14
C PRO A 40 6.87 -2.05 10.50
N LYS A 41 7.96 -2.37 11.21
CA LYS A 41 7.95 -3.13 12.46
C LYS A 41 6.94 -2.63 13.51
N GLU A 42 6.85 -1.32 13.69
CA GLU A 42 5.97 -0.69 14.68
C GLU A 42 4.50 -1.08 14.47
N ASN A 43 3.99 -0.87 13.26
CA ASN A 43 2.58 -1.15 12.93
C ASN A 43 2.33 -2.63 12.65
N PHE A 44 3.32 -3.37 12.15
CA PHE A 44 3.18 -4.79 11.86
C PHE A 44 2.88 -5.59 13.13
N SER A 45 3.43 -5.15 14.27
CA SER A 45 3.15 -5.73 15.59
C SER A 45 1.68 -5.63 16.04
N LYS A 46 0.90 -4.71 15.46
CA LYS A 46 -0.53 -4.53 15.75
C LYS A 46 -1.42 -5.61 15.09
N GLY A 47 -0.86 -6.38 14.15
CA GLY A 47 -1.50 -7.52 13.50
C GLY A 47 -2.53 -7.15 12.43
N LEU A 48 -2.97 -8.17 11.68
CA LEU A 48 -3.95 -8.02 10.59
C LEU A 48 -5.29 -7.39 11.04
N PRO A 49 -5.86 -7.68 12.23
CA PRO A 49 -7.10 -7.04 12.65
C PRO A 49 -7.01 -5.52 12.78
N TRP A 50 -5.83 -4.97 13.07
CA TRP A 50 -5.61 -3.52 13.05
C TRP A 50 -5.60 -2.98 11.61
N TYR A 51 -4.96 -3.71 10.69
CA TYR A 51 -4.84 -3.35 9.29
C TYR A 51 -6.17 -3.45 8.52
N GLU A 52 -7.02 -4.42 8.85
CA GLU A 52 -8.34 -4.63 8.24
C GLU A 52 -9.27 -3.44 8.43
N LYS A 53 -9.09 -2.65 9.50
CA LYS A 53 -9.91 -1.46 9.78
C LYS A 53 -9.89 -0.43 8.65
N TYR A 54 -8.80 -0.39 7.89
CA TYR A 54 -8.67 0.51 6.75
C TYR A 54 -9.54 0.09 5.56
N PHE A 55 -9.97 -1.17 5.48
CA PHE A 55 -10.69 -1.73 4.34
C PHE A 55 -12.18 -2.01 4.63
N GLN A 56 -12.72 -1.47 5.73
CA GLN A 56 -14.12 -1.72 6.13
C GLN A 56 -15.15 -1.12 5.17
N GLU A 57 -14.78 -0.05 4.45
CA GLU A 57 -15.64 0.58 3.44
C GLU A 57 -15.61 -0.14 2.09
N ALA A 58 -14.70 -1.10 1.89
CA ALA A 58 -14.68 -1.92 0.68
C ALA A 58 -15.85 -2.90 0.69
N ALA A 59 -16.63 -2.92 -0.38
CA ALA A 59 -17.82 -3.73 -0.52
C ALA A 59 -17.67 -4.80 -1.61
N ARG A 60 -17.77 -4.42 -2.89
CA ARG A 60 -17.82 -5.36 -4.03
C ARG A 60 -16.68 -5.16 -5.03
N GLU A 61 -15.74 -4.28 -4.70
CA GLU A 61 -14.59 -3.94 -5.51
C GLU A 61 -13.70 -5.17 -5.70
N LYS A 62 -13.28 -5.42 -6.94
CA LYS A 62 -12.41 -6.55 -7.27
C LYS A 62 -10.97 -6.30 -6.86
N ALA A 63 -10.53 -5.04 -6.90
CA ALA A 63 -9.19 -4.64 -6.55
C ALA A 63 -9.24 -3.75 -5.29
N VAL A 64 -8.85 -4.33 -4.16
CA VAL A 64 -8.72 -3.60 -2.90
C VAL A 64 -7.23 -3.40 -2.69
N GLY A 65 -6.79 -2.17 -2.52
CA GLY A 65 -5.37 -1.90 -2.39
C GLY A 65 -5.02 -0.93 -1.29
N GLU A 66 -3.74 -0.87 -1.01
CA GLU A 66 -3.14 0.08 -0.08
C GLU A 66 -2.13 0.96 -0.81
N LYS A 67 -2.00 2.23 -0.42
CA LYS A 67 -0.89 3.09 -0.83
C LYS A 67 -0.09 3.51 0.39
N SER A 68 1.17 3.10 0.45
CA SER A 68 2.13 3.54 1.46
C SER A 68 3.49 3.73 0.82
N THR A 69 3.89 4.99 0.70
CA THR A 69 5.03 5.39 -0.14
C THR A 69 6.40 5.00 0.42
N GLY A 70 6.44 4.70 1.72
CA GLY A 70 7.65 4.30 2.44
C GLY A 70 8.07 2.85 2.21
N TYR A 71 7.25 2.00 1.58
CA TYR A 71 7.55 0.57 1.45
C TYR A 71 8.74 0.29 0.52
N LEU A 72 9.02 1.17 -0.43
CA LEU A 72 10.22 1.11 -1.28
C LEU A 72 11.50 1.55 -0.54
N CYS A 73 11.39 2.23 0.62
CA CYS A 73 12.52 2.76 1.38
C CYS A 73 13.03 1.73 2.40
N VAL A 74 13.63 0.65 1.90
CA VAL A 74 14.08 -0.48 2.73
C VAL A 74 15.34 -0.19 3.57
N THR A 75 15.99 0.95 3.37
CA THR A 75 17.15 1.36 4.17
C THR A 75 16.77 1.66 5.63
N THR A 76 15.58 2.22 5.84
CA THR A 76 15.05 2.56 7.18
C THR A 76 14.13 1.46 7.74
N SER A 77 13.66 0.54 6.90
CA SER A 77 12.72 -0.52 7.28
C SER A 77 12.94 -1.79 6.44
N PRO A 78 14.06 -2.50 6.64
CA PRO A 78 14.45 -3.67 5.83
C PRO A 78 13.51 -4.87 6.00
N GLU A 79 12.69 -4.90 7.05
CA GLU A 79 11.73 -5.96 7.34
C GLU A 79 10.50 -5.96 6.40
N ILE A 80 10.22 -4.84 5.74
CA ILE A 80 9.00 -4.62 4.95
C ILE A 80 8.79 -5.71 3.88
N PRO A 81 9.76 -6.05 3.01
CA PRO A 81 9.56 -7.07 1.98
C PRO A 81 9.22 -8.44 2.58
N GLY A 82 9.89 -8.80 3.67
CA GLY A 82 9.63 -10.06 4.38
C GLY A 82 8.27 -10.09 5.05
N ASN A 83 7.83 -8.98 5.63
CA ASN A 83 6.49 -8.85 6.22
C ASN A 83 5.40 -8.94 5.15
N ILE A 84 5.57 -8.26 4.00
CA ILE A 84 4.64 -8.34 2.86
C ILE A 84 4.52 -9.79 2.38
N TYR A 85 5.65 -10.45 2.08
CA TYR A 85 5.64 -11.81 1.56
C TYR A 85 5.02 -12.83 2.52
N ARG A 86 5.29 -12.70 3.82
CA ARG A 86 4.68 -13.56 4.85
C ARG A 86 3.17 -13.37 4.97
N SER A 87 2.68 -12.14 4.82
CA SER A 87 1.25 -11.86 4.92
C SER A 87 0.50 -12.18 3.64
N PHE A 88 1.09 -11.87 2.48
CA PHE A 88 0.45 -11.96 1.17
C PHE A 88 1.47 -12.38 0.10
N PRO A 89 1.75 -13.68 -0.07
CA PRO A 89 2.81 -14.15 -0.97
C PRO A 89 2.55 -13.82 -2.45
N ASP A 90 1.29 -13.73 -2.86
CA ASP A 90 0.88 -13.49 -4.26
C ASP A 90 0.40 -12.05 -4.53
N ILE A 91 0.64 -11.11 -3.60
CA ILE A 91 0.13 -9.75 -3.72
C ILE A 91 0.77 -9.00 -4.88
N LYS A 92 -0.03 -8.21 -5.60
CA LYS A 92 0.49 -7.39 -6.70
C LYS A 92 1.16 -6.13 -6.14
N LEU A 93 2.38 -5.87 -6.57
CA LEU A 93 3.12 -4.67 -6.17
C LEU A 93 3.16 -3.66 -7.32
N ILE A 94 2.81 -2.41 -7.03
CA ILE A 94 2.86 -1.29 -7.97
C ILE A 94 3.90 -0.29 -7.48
N ALA A 95 4.96 -0.09 -8.26
CA ALA A 95 5.96 0.93 -8.02
C ALA A 95 5.79 2.09 -9.02
N VAL A 96 5.68 3.29 -8.49
CA VAL A 96 5.60 4.54 -9.25
C VAL A 96 6.95 5.23 -9.17
N LEU A 97 7.62 5.35 -10.30
CA LEU A 97 8.96 5.91 -10.36
C LEU A 97 8.95 7.26 -11.08
N ARG A 98 9.86 8.14 -10.66
CA ARG A 98 10.13 9.45 -11.28
C ARG A 98 11.63 9.61 -11.39
N ASN A 99 12.08 10.44 -12.34
CA ASN A 99 13.49 10.82 -12.45
C ASN A 99 14.05 11.17 -11.05
N PRO A 100 15.15 10.52 -10.60
CA PRO A 100 15.66 10.67 -9.25
C PRO A 100 16.08 12.11 -8.93
N VAL A 101 16.61 12.85 -9.91
CA VAL A 101 17.02 14.25 -9.75
C VAL A 101 15.82 15.14 -9.44
N HIS A 102 14.67 14.90 -10.10
CA HIS A 102 13.46 15.70 -9.90
C HIS A 102 12.68 15.35 -8.62
N ARG A 103 13.05 14.29 -7.91
CA ARG A 103 12.34 13.75 -6.76
C ARG A 103 13.06 14.01 -5.43
N ALA A 104 14.36 14.30 -5.45
CA ALA A 104 15.16 14.60 -4.25
C ALA A 104 14.54 15.76 -3.44
#